data_AF-A0A7J9ZXR9-F1
#
_entry.id   AF-A0A7J9ZXR9-F1
#
_cell.length_a   1.000
_cell.length_b   1.000
_cell.length_c   1.000
_cell.angle_alpha   90.00
_cell.angle_beta   90.00
_cell.angle_gamma   90.00
#
_symmetry.space_group_name_H-M   'P 1'
#
loop_
_entity.id
_entity.type
_entity.pdbx_description
1 polymer ?
#
loop_
_entity_poly.entity_id
_entity_poly.type
_entity_poly.pdbx_seq_one_letter_code
_entity_poly.pdbx_strand_id
1 'polypeptide(L)'
;MSDPGSGGPGPGGPGSGDPGSGGPGPGGPGSGDPGSGGPGPGGSGLGGPGSGGPGLGGAGLEGSGRGGGAYLEIVGPDPEQGAVSGPRPFGIDRLAAPHLVTWAVAVTDIDAAVAAARARGVDPGDPLPMSRRTPEGELLEWRLTPPPAGPTLLPFLIDWGSTPHPTSRGLPEVELHSLTGYHPHPDTEHPRLAALGADLELHPGDTPELSAVLITDTGPLTLR
;
A
#
# COMPACT_ATOMS: atom_id res chain seq x y z
N MET A 1 7.43 -68.22 -7.00
CA MET A 1 8.80 -68.45 -6.53
C MET A 1 9.44 -67.07 -6.40
N SER A 2 9.77 -66.48 -5.26
CA SER A 2 9.69 -66.83 -3.85
C SER A 2 9.74 -65.50 -3.07
N ASP A 3 8.97 -65.42 -1.99
CA ASP A 3 9.07 -64.43 -0.90
C ASP A 3 9.84 -65.13 0.28
N PRO A 4 9.99 -64.58 1.51
CA PRO A 4 10.66 -63.37 2.01
C PRO A 4 11.78 -63.72 3.04
N GLY A 5 12.41 -62.71 3.66
CA GLY A 5 13.05 -62.83 4.99
C GLY A 5 12.92 -61.47 5.72
N SER A 6 12.01 -61.28 6.68
CA SER A 6 11.94 -61.75 8.07
C SER A 6 12.94 -61.07 9.00
N GLY A 7 12.44 -60.14 9.83
CA GLY A 7 13.17 -59.54 10.95
C GLY A 7 12.28 -58.69 11.86
N GLY A 8 11.76 -59.30 12.92
CA GLY A 8 11.23 -58.70 14.16
C GLY A 8 11.27 -59.79 15.26
N PRO A 9 10.94 -59.56 16.55
CA PRO A 9 10.40 -58.35 17.21
C PRO A 9 11.06 -58.02 18.60
N GLY A 10 10.61 -56.94 19.27
CA GLY A 10 10.72 -56.80 20.75
C GLY A 10 10.43 -55.39 21.31
N PRO A 11 9.75 -55.22 22.47
CA PRO A 11 8.84 -54.11 22.74
C PRO A 11 9.37 -53.05 23.72
N GLY A 12 9.02 -51.78 23.50
CA GLY A 12 9.17 -50.69 24.46
C GLY A 12 7.79 -50.18 24.89
N GLY A 13 7.41 -50.43 26.14
CA GLY A 13 6.12 -50.04 26.71
C GLY A 13 6.01 -48.53 27.03
N PRO A 14 4.77 -48.02 27.16
CA PRO A 14 4.51 -46.62 27.44
C PRO A 14 4.76 -46.27 28.92
N GLY A 15 5.45 -45.14 29.16
CA GLY A 15 5.60 -44.55 30.48
C GLY A 15 4.31 -43.86 30.92
N SER A 16 3.78 -44.28 32.07
CA SER A 16 2.65 -43.68 32.77
C SER A 16 3.05 -42.34 33.39
N GLY A 17 2.33 -41.27 33.04
CA GLY A 17 2.33 -39.99 33.76
C GLY A 17 0.89 -39.65 34.13
N ASP A 18 0.63 -39.52 35.44
CA ASP A 18 -0.68 -39.22 36.01
C ASP A 18 -1.23 -37.86 35.54
N PRO A 19 -2.55 -37.75 35.27
CA PRO A 19 -3.19 -36.47 35.01
C PRO A 19 -3.43 -35.73 36.33
N GLY A 20 -2.73 -34.62 36.52
CA GLY A 20 -3.02 -33.66 37.58
C GLY A 20 -4.42 -33.06 37.41
N SER A 21 -5.31 -33.39 38.34
CA SER A 21 -6.62 -32.77 38.50
C SER A 21 -6.51 -31.38 39.11
N GLY A 22 -6.68 -30.33 38.30
CA GLY A 22 -6.90 -28.95 38.73
C GLY A 22 -8.30 -28.49 38.31
N GLY A 23 -9.19 -28.30 39.28
CA GLY A 23 -10.54 -27.77 39.05
C GLY A 23 -10.54 -26.27 38.68
N PRO A 24 -11.66 -25.75 38.14
CA PRO A 24 -11.78 -24.35 37.75
C PRO A 24 -11.96 -23.45 38.98
N GLY A 25 -11.04 -22.51 39.19
CA GLY A 25 -11.21 -21.39 40.12
C GLY A 25 -11.94 -20.22 39.44
N PRO A 26 -12.78 -19.44 40.16
CA PRO A 26 -13.43 -18.26 39.61
C PRO A 26 -12.45 -17.08 39.64
N GLY A 27 -11.86 -16.74 38.50
CA GLY A 27 -11.07 -15.51 38.31
C GLY A 27 -11.89 -14.49 37.53
N GLY A 28 -12.14 -13.33 38.13
CA GLY A 28 -12.79 -12.18 37.49
C GLY A 28 -11.96 -11.56 36.35
N PRO A 29 -12.50 -10.55 35.65
CA PRO A 29 -11.90 -9.99 34.45
C PRO A 29 -10.58 -9.27 34.78
N GLY A 30 -9.47 -9.83 34.30
CA GLY A 30 -8.17 -9.18 34.30
C GLY A 30 -8.01 -8.31 33.05
N SER A 31 -7.69 -7.04 33.25
CA SER A 31 -7.21 -6.13 32.21
C SER A 31 -5.91 -6.68 31.62
N GLY A 32 -5.99 -7.24 30.42
CA GLY A 32 -4.83 -7.77 29.69
C GLY A 32 -4.11 -6.66 28.95
N ASP A 33 -2.91 -6.34 29.41
CA ASP A 33 -1.90 -5.52 28.73
C ASP A 33 -1.44 -6.22 27.44
N PRO A 34 -1.40 -5.59 26.25
CA PRO A 34 -0.93 -6.25 25.03
C PRO A 34 0.58 -6.50 25.11
N GLY A 35 0.96 -7.77 25.06
CA GLY A 35 2.34 -8.23 25.13
C GLY A 35 3.23 -7.64 24.01
N SER A 36 4.40 -7.19 24.43
CA SER A 36 5.51 -6.75 23.59
C SER A 36 6.22 -7.95 22.96
N GLY A 37 5.82 -8.32 21.74
CA GLY A 37 6.60 -9.21 20.89
C GLY A 37 7.78 -8.45 20.26
N GLY A 38 8.99 -8.65 20.75
CA GLY A 38 10.20 -8.07 20.14
C GLY A 38 10.59 -8.78 18.83
N PRO A 39 11.14 -8.06 17.82
CA PRO A 39 11.57 -8.69 16.58
C PRO A 39 12.97 -9.30 16.71
N GLY A 40 13.16 -10.48 16.13
CA GLY A 40 14.49 -11.09 15.91
C GLY A 40 15.28 -10.36 14.81
N PRO A 41 16.60 -10.58 14.70
CA PRO A 41 17.44 -9.82 13.78
C PRO A 41 17.45 -10.46 12.38
N GLY A 42 17.36 -9.63 11.34
CA GLY A 42 17.89 -9.97 10.02
C GLY A 42 17.02 -9.57 8.82
N GLY A 43 17.49 -8.57 8.08
CA GLY A 43 17.04 -8.27 6.72
C GLY A 43 16.49 -6.86 6.58
N SER A 44 17.17 -6.01 5.79
CA SER A 44 16.74 -4.67 5.41
C SER A 44 15.48 -4.72 4.54
N GLY A 45 14.33 -5.01 5.15
CA GLY A 45 13.02 -4.96 4.54
C GLY A 45 12.39 -3.60 4.79
N LEU A 46 11.84 -2.98 3.74
CA LEU A 46 10.92 -1.86 3.87
C LEU A 46 9.83 -2.29 4.86
N GLY A 47 9.76 -1.64 6.02
CA GLY A 47 8.79 -1.97 7.06
C GLY A 47 7.39 -1.84 6.51
N GLY A 48 6.68 -2.97 6.38
CA GLY A 48 5.25 -2.95 6.12
C GLY A 48 4.54 -2.19 7.26
N PRO A 49 3.53 -1.37 6.96
CA PRO A 49 2.85 -0.61 7.99
C PRO A 49 2.04 -1.56 8.89
N GLY A 50 2.55 -1.78 10.11
CA GLY A 50 1.75 -2.32 11.19
C GLY A 50 0.72 -1.29 11.64
N SER A 51 -0.57 -1.63 11.53
CA SER A 51 -1.77 -1.13 12.23
C SER A 51 -1.98 0.36 12.53
N GLY A 52 -1.11 1.27 12.09
CA GLY A 52 -1.20 2.71 12.29
C GLY A 52 -0.59 3.40 11.08
N GLY A 53 -1.34 3.42 9.98
CA GLY A 53 -0.99 4.25 8.84
C GLY A 53 -1.22 5.74 9.16
N PRO A 54 -0.58 6.66 8.44
CA PRO A 54 -0.84 8.10 8.53
C PRO A 54 -2.35 8.43 8.52
N GLY A 55 -2.74 9.56 9.10
CA GLY A 55 -4.13 10.03 9.01
C GLY A 55 -4.51 10.22 7.55
N LEU A 56 -5.52 9.48 7.07
CA LEU A 56 -5.96 9.51 5.68
C LEU A 56 -7.33 10.16 5.56
N GLY A 57 -7.40 11.20 4.74
CA GLY A 57 -8.64 11.69 4.12
C GLY A 57 -8.65 11.30 2.65
N GLY A 58 -9.83 11.07 2.08
CA GLY A 58 -9.96 10.76 0.65
C GLY A 58 -11.16 11.46 0.04
N ALA A 59 -11.02 11.96 -1.18
CA ALA A 59 -12.14 12.47 -1.98
C ALA A 59 -12.19 11.74 -3.32
N GLY A 60 -13.36 11.32 -3.76
CA GLY A 60 -13.56 10.81 -5.12
C GLY A 60 -13.30 11.92 -6.14
N LEU A 61 -12.72 11.55 -7.28
CA LEU A 61 -12.50 12.49 -8.39
C LEU A 61 -13.55 12.25 -9.46
N GLU A 62 -14.23 13.31 -9.87
CA GLU A 62 -15.16 13.29 -11.01
C GLU A 62 -14.46 13.72 -12.29
N GLY A 63 -14.78 13.04 -13.40
CA GLY A 63 -14.30 13.32 -14.75
C GLY A 63 -15.26 12.73 -15.80
N SER A 64 -15.13 13.16 -17.05
CA SER A 64 -16.08 12.89 -18.17
C SER A 64 -16.25 11.42 -18.59
N GLY A 65 -15.69 10.48 -17.85
CA GLY A 65 -16.02 9.06 -17.90
C GLY A 65 -16.43 8.56 -16.51
N ARG A 66 -17.75 8.40 -16.30
CA ARG A 66 -18.40 7.68 -15.16
C ARG A 66 -17.62 7.74 -13.84
N GLY A 67 -17.95 8.70 -12.98
CA GLY A 67 -17.45 8.79 -11.60
C GLY A 67 -17.34 7.41 -10.93
N GLY A 68 -16.23 7.18 -10.24
CA GLY A 68 -15.98 5.93 -9.52
C GLY A 68 -14.66 5.21 -9.78
N GLY A 69 -13.66 5.80 -10.43
CA GLY A 69 -12.38 5.12 -10.75
C GLY A 69 -11.11 5.74 -10.19
N ALA A 70 -11.18 6.92 -9.57
CA ALA A 70 -10.03 7.63 -9.02
C ALA A 70 -10.42 8.41 -7.77
N TYR A 71 -9.44 8.66 -6.89
CA TYR A 71 -9.62 9.45 -5.69
C TYR A 71 -8.34 10.25 -5.39
N LEU A 72 -8.51 11.41 -4.75
CA LEU A 72 -7.42 12.15 -4.13
C LEU A 72 -7.19 11.60 -2.74
N GLU A 73 -5.98 11.12 -2.47
CA GLU A 73 -5.55 10.70 -1.14
C GLU A 73 -4.82 11.83 -0.42
N ILE A 74 -5.33 12.22 0.75
CA ILE A 74 -4.69 13.19 1.64
C ILE A 74 -3.97 12.38 2.72
N VAL A 75 -2.64 12.40 2.66
CA VAL A 75 -1.77 11.68 3.60
C VAL A 75 -1.13 12.68 4.56
N GLY A 76 -1.36 12.50 5.85
CA GLY A 76 -0.80 13.35 6.90
C GLY A 76 -0.16 12.54 8.03
N PRO A 77 0.87 13.07 8.72
CA PRO A 77 1.36 12.43 9.94
C PRO A 77 0.22 12.33 10.97
N ASP A 78 0.00 11.15 11.54
CA ASP A 78 -0.95 10.97 12.64
C ASP A 78 -0.31 11.47 13.95
N PRO A 79 -0.85 12.52 14.60
CA PRO A 79 -0.29 13.05 15.85
C PRO A 79 -0.33 12.06 17.02
N GLU A 80 -1.27 11.12 17.00
CA GLU A 80 -1.42 10.10 18.04
C GLU A 80 -0.53 8.87 17.78
N GLN A 81 0.09 8.80 16.59
CA GLN A 81 1.02 7.75 16.25
C GLN A 81 2.34 7.94 17.01
N GLY A 82 2.76 6.87 17.72
CA GLY A 82 4.06 6.82 18.39
C GLY A 82 5.23 6.97 17.42
N ALA A 83 6.44 7.19 17.97
CA ALA A 83 7.64 7.38 17.17
C ALA A 83 7.88 6.21 16.20
N VAL A 84 7.97 6.52 14.91
CA VAL A 84 8.30 5.55 13.85
C VAL A 84 9.81 5.47 13.71
N SER A 85 10.35 4.26 13.54
CA SER A 85 11.77 4.08 13.20
C SER A 85 11.97 4.30 11.70
N GLY A 86 12.80 5.29 11.34
CA GLY A 86 13.12 5.62 9.95
C GLY A 86 12.22 6.70 9.33
N PRO A 87 12.50 7.09 8.06
CA PRO A 87 11.71 8.09 7.36
C PRO A 87 10.31 7.56 7.05
N ARG A 88 9.29 8.41 7.22
CA ARG A 88 7.93 8.10 6.79
C ARG A 88 7.82 8.09 5.26
N PRO A 89 6.86 7.33 4.70
CA PRO A 89 6.62 7.28 3.26
C PRO A 89 6.41 8.67 2.63
N PHE A 90 6.60 8.76 1.32
CA PHE A 90 6.39 9.98 0.52
C PHE A 90 7.27 11.18 0.95
N GLY A 91 8.28 10.96 1.80
CA GLY A 91 9.14 12.02 2.30
C GLY A 91 8.40 13.06 3.15
N ILE A 92 7.25 12.69 3.72
CA ILE A 92 6.35 13.61 4.43
C ILE A 92 7.04 14.37 5.57
N ASP A 93 8.08 13.79 6.17
CA ASP A 93 8.92 14.42 7.20
C ASP A 93 9.63 15.70 6.74
N ARG A 94 9.78 15.90 5.42
CA ARG A 94 10.51 17.01 4.82
C ARG A 94 9.58 18.07 4.23
N LEU A 95 8.27 17.84 4.23
CA LEU A 95 7.30 18.77 3.68
C LEU A 95 7.03 19.90 4.68
N ALA A 96 7.20 21.15 4.22
CA ALA A 96 6.89 22.34 5.00
C ALA A 96 5.45 22.85 4.78
N ALA A 97 4.77 22.33 3.75
CA ALA A 97 3.42 22.69 3.34
C ALA A 97 2.78 21.50 2.58
N PRO A 98 1.44 21.50 2.38
CA PRO A 98 0.77 20.51 1.54
C PRO A 98 1.37 20.47 0.13
N HIS A 99 1.55 19.28 -0.44
CA HIS A 99 2.21 19.07 -1.72
C HIS A 99 1.62 17.87 -2.48
N LEU A 100 1.55 17.95 -3.81
CA LEU A 100 1.17 16.82 -4.66
C LEU A 100 2.39 15.92 -4.92
N VAL A 101 2.61 14.96 -4.02
CA VAL A 101 3.85 14.19 -4.00
C VAL A 101 3.96 13.15 -5.13
N THR A 102 2.87 12.44 -5.40
CA THR A 102 2.87 11.30 -6.33
C THR A 102 1.44 10.94 -6.74
N TRP A 103 1.32 9.91 -7.58
CA TRP A 103 0.06 9.36 -8.06
C TRP A 103 0.21 7.84 -8.31
N ALA A 104 -0.93 7.16 -8.40
CA ALA A 104 -0.99 5.72 -8.57
C ALA A 104 -1.84 5.35 -9.78
N VAL A 105 -1.48 4.26 -10.45
CA VAL A 105 -2.30 3.65 -11.51
C VAL A 105 -2.81 2.30 -11.04
N ALA A 106 -4.13 2.13 -11.06
CA ALA A 106 -4.77 0.88 -10.72
C ALA A 106 -4.59 -0.16 -11.85
N VAL A 107 -4.23 -1.38 -11.48
CA VAL A 107 -4.08 -2.53 -12.38
C VAL A 107 -4.84 -3.73 -11.84
N THR A 108 -5.22 -4.67 -12.71
CA THR A 108 -5.96 -5.89 -12.33
C THR A 108 -5.06 -7.10 -12.07
N ASP A 109 -3.82 -7.06 -12.56
CA ASP A 109 -2.78 -8.07 -12.33
C ASP A 109 -1.44 -7.34 -12.24
N ILE A 110 -1.00 -7.08 -11.00
CA ILE A 110 0.22 -6.32 -10.77
C ILE A 110 1.48 -7.06 -11.22
N ASP A 111 1.51 -8.39 -11.17
CA ASP A 111 2.67 -9.17 -11.57
C ASP A 111 2.86 -9.10 -13.09
N ALA A 112 1.76 -9.23 -13.84
CA ALA A 112 1.77 -9.06 -15.30
C ALA A 112 2.14 -7.62 -15.70
N ALA A 113 1.59 -6.62 -15.01
CA ALA A 113 1.90 -5.21 -15.29
C ALA A 113 3.38 -4.88 -15.05
N VAL A 114 3.94 -5.34 -13.93
CA VAL A 114 5.37 -5.18 -13.61
C VAL A 114 6.25 -5.90 -14.64
N ALA A 115 5.92 -7.14 -15.01
CA ALA A 115 6.68 -7.86 -16.03
C ALA A 115 6.65 -7.14 -17.39
N ALA A 116 5.49 -6.61 -17.78
CA ALA A 116 5.30 -5.88 -19.02
C ALA A 116 6.04 -4.53 -19.05
N ALA A 117 6.12 -3.84 -17.91
CA ALA A 117 6.92 -2.61 -17.76
C ALA A 117 8.42 -2.92 -17.87
N ARG A 118 8.89 -3.97 -17.17
CA ARG A 118 10.30 -4.41 -17.19
C ARG A 118 10.75 -4.83 -18.58
N ALA A 119 9.89 -5.52 -19.33
CA ALA A 119 10.16 -5.88 -20.72
C ALA A 119 10.34 -4.66 -21.65
N ARG A 120 9.85 -3.48 -21.24
CA ARG A 120 10.01 -2.19 -21.92
C ARG A 120 11.09 -1.31 -21.29
N GLY A 121 11.89 -1.85 -20.36
CA GLY A 121 13.00 -1.14 -19.72
C GLY A 121 12.61 -0.22 -18.56
N VAL A 122 11.38 -0.32 -18.04
CA VAL A 122 10.93 0.43 -16.85
C VAL A 122 10.75 -0.55 -15.70
N ASP A 123 11.49 -0.35 -14.61
CA ASP A 123 11.31 -1.15 -13.39
C ASP A 123 10.54 -0.34 -12.33
N PRO A 124 9.26 -0.65 -12.09
CA PRO A 124 8.49 -0.02 -11.01
C PRO A 124 8.84 -0.58 -9.62
N GLY A 125 9.68 -1.61 -9.53
CA GLY A 125 9.98 -2.34 -8.30
C GLY A 125 9.05 -3.53 -8.07
N ASP A 126 9.36 -4.32 -7.02
CA ASP A 126 8.61 -5.53 -6.70
C ASP A 126 7.32 -5.22 -5.93
N PRO A 127 6.17 -5.82 -6.31
CA PRO A 127 4.92 -5.60 -5.59
C PRO A 127 4.99 -6.06 -4.12
N LEU A 128 4.55 -5.21 -3.21
CA LEU A 128 4.49 -5.45 -1.77
C LEU A 128 3.03 -5.62 -1.33
N PRO A 129 2.71 -6.61 -0.48
CA PRO A 129 1.39 -6.74 0.11
C PRO A 129 1.18 -5.64 1.17
N MET A 130 -0.03 -5.08 1.16
CA MET A 130 -0.46 -4.02 2.07
C MET A 130 -1.80 -4.38 2.68
N SER A 131 -2.05 -3.92 3.90
CA SER A 131 -3.34 -4.08 4.53
C SER A 131 -3.64 -2.97 5.52
N ARG A 132 -4.93 -2.77 5.80
CA ARG A 132 -5.40 -1.85 6.83
C ARG A 132 -6.75 -2.32 7.35
N ARG A 133 -7.00 -2.11 8.65
CA ARG A 133 -8.35 -2.25 9.21
C ARG A 133 -9.09 -0.92 9.19
N THR A 134 -10.35 -0.93 8.76
CA THR A 134 -11.25 0.21 8.92
C THR A 134 -11.63 0.39 10.40
N PRO A 135 -12.15 1.56 10.81
CA PRO A 135 -12.69 1.75 12.16
C PRO A 135 -13.79 0.73 12.52
N GLU A 136 -14.53 0.25 11.51
CA GLU A 136 -15.57 -0.77 11.63
C GLU A 136 -15.01 -2.21 11.70
N GLY A 137 -13.69 -2.36 11.59
CA GLY A 137 -12.98 -3.63 11.74
C GLY A 137 -12.79 -4.45 10.45
N GLU A 138 -13.31 -3.97 9.31
CA GLU A 138 -13.12 -4.60 8.01
C GLU A 138 -11.63 -4.59 7.64
N LEU A 139 -11.09 -5.73 7.17
CA LEU A 139 -9.73 -5.81 6.67
C LEU A 139 -9.72 -5.50 5.17
N LEU A 140 -8.99 -4.45 4.81
CA LEU A 140 -8.67 -4.10 3.43
C LEU A 140 -7.29 -4.67 3.10
N GLU A 141 -7.16 -5.27 1.92
CA GLU A 141 -5.91 -5.88 1.45
C GLU A 141 -5.66 -5.52 -0.01
N TRP A 142 -4.45 -5.12 -0.34
CA TRP A 142 -4.04 -4.77 -1.70
C TRP A 142 -2.55 -5.02 -1.90
N ARG A 143 -2.08 -4.86 -3.13
CA ARG A 143 -0.65 -4.88 -3.46
C ARG A 143 -0.29 -3.57 -4.15
N LEU A 144 0.94 -3.11 -3.96
CA LEU A 144 1.48 -1.97 -4.71
C LEU A 144 2.96 -2.13 -5.02
N THR A 145 3.43 -1.50 -6.09
CA THR A 145 4.88 -1.31 -6.26
C THR A 145 5.35 -0.15 -5.37
N PRO A 146 6.62 -0.14 -4.92
CA PRO A 146 7.09 0.91 -4.02
C PRO A 146 6.87 2.30 -4.64
N PRO A 147 6.29 3.27 -3.89
CA PRO A 147 6.22 4.63 -4.35
C PRO A 147 7.62 5.19 -4.64
N PRO A 148 7.77 6.05 -5.65
CA PRO A 148 9.07 6.60 -5.99
C PRO A 148 9.66 7.41 -4.83
N ALA A 149 10.95 7.21 -4.57
CA ALA A 149 11.67 7.83 -3.45
C ALA A 149 12.16 9.27 -3.74
N GLY A 150 11.92 9.79 -4.94
CA GLY A 150 12.40 11.11 -5.39
C GLY A 150 11.57 11.68 -6.54
N PRO A 151 11.91 12.89 -7.02
CA PRO A 151 11.13 13.60 -8.03
C PRO A 151 11.03 12.79 -9.33
N THR A 152 9.81 12.41 -9.69
CA THR A 152 9.51 11.69 -10.92
C THR A 152 8.06 11.92 -11.31
N LEU A 153 7.76 11.73 -12.58
CA LEU A 153 6.39 11.71 -13.08
C LEU A 153 5.82 10.29 -13.18
N LEU A 154 6.64 9.26 -12.96
CA LEU A 154 6.17 7.89 -13.06
C LEU A 154 5.27 7.52 -11.86
N PRO A 155 4.08 6.94 -12.12
CA PRO A 155 3.24 6.44 -11.05
C PRO A 155 3.81 5.13 -10.47
N PHE A 156 3.38 4.81 -9.26
CA PHE A 156 3.46 3.43 -8.77
C PHE A 156 2.16 2.68 -9.15
N LEU A 157 2.24 1.35 -9.21
CA LEU A 157 1.10 0.50 -9.54
C LEU A 157 0.39 0.06 -8.27
N ILE A 158 -0.94 -0.01 -8.31
CA ILE A 158 -1.76 -0.53 -7.21
C ILE A 158 -2.75 -1.57 -7.75
N ASP A 159 -2.86 -2.68 -7.04
CA ASP A 159 -3.81 -3.75 -7.34
C ASP A 159 -4.64 -4.02 -6.09
N TRP A 160 -5.92 -3.66 -6.17
CA TRP A 160 -6.88 -3.81 -5.09
C TRP A 160 -7.29 -5.26 -4.85
N GLY A 161 -6.97 -6.19 -5.75
CA GLY A 161 -7.39 -7.58 -5.68
C GLY A 161 -8.91 -7.70 -5.57
N SER A 162 -9.38 -8.28 -4.46
CA SER A 162 -10.82 -8.39 -4.14
C SER A 162 -11.35 -7.24 -3.30
N THR A 163 -10.51 -6.32 -2.83
CA THR A 163 -10.94 -5.17 -2.02
C THR A 163 -11.74 -4.21 -2.91
N PRO A 164 -12.97 -3.82 -2.52
CA PRO A 164 -13.72 -2.81 -3.26
C PRO A 164 -12.96 -1.49 -3.34
N HIS A 165 -12.92 -0.89 -4.53
CA HIS A 165 -12.25 0.39 -4.75
C HIS A 165 -12.80 1.48 -3.81
N PRO A 166 -11.96 2.39 -3.27
CA PRO A 166 -12.40 3.37 -2.26
C PRO A 166 -13.61 4.22 -2.67
N THR A 167 -13.72 4.58 -3.94
CA THR A 167 -14.84 5.36 -4.50
C THR A 167 -16.18 4.64 -4.38
N SER A 168 -16.21 3.31 -4.24
CA SER A 168 -17.46 2.56 -4.05
C SER A 168 -18.08 2.78 -2.66
N ARG A 169 -17.40 3.51 -1.77
CA ARG A 169 -17.78 3.73 -0.37
C ARG A 169 -18.38 5.11 -0.11
N GLY A 170 -18.70 5.88 -1.15
CA GLY A 170 -19.36 7.18 -1.03
C GLY A 170 -18.46 8.26 -0.44
N LEU A 171 -17.24 8.40 -0.99
CA LEU A 171 -16.34 9.51 -0.65
C LEU A 171 -16.97 10.85 -1.05
N PRO A 172 -16.64 11.96 -0.35
CA PRO A 172 -16.91 13.29 -0.88
C PRO A 172 -16.30 13.45 -2.28
N GLU A 173 -16.96 14.19 -3.16
CA GLU A 173 -16.56 14.32 -4.56
C GLU A 173 -16.01 15.72 -4.86
N VAL A 174 -15.02 15.78 -5.74
CA VAL A 174 -14.48 17.02 -6.30
C VAL A 174 -14.14 16.78 -7.78
N GLU A 175 -14.37 17.78 -8.63
CA GLU A 175 -14.01 17.68 -10.04
C GLU A 175 -12.49 17.82 -10.21
N LEU A 176 -11.87 16.82 -10.84
CA LEU A 176 -10.50 16.95 -11.33
C LEU A 176 -10.54 17.57 -12.73
N HIS A 177 -10.18 18.84 -12.83
CA HIS A 177 -10.13 19.55 -14.10
C HIS A 177 -8.94 19.09 -14.95
N SER A 178 -7.76 18.97 -14.33
CA SER A 178 -6.56 18.48 -15.01
C SER A 178 -5.57 17.84 -14.04
N LEU A 179 -4.80 16.88 -14.55
CA LEU A 179 -3.57 16.38 -13.96
C LEU A 179 -2.50 16.44 -15.03
N THR A 180 -1.45 17.24 -14.81
CA THR A 180 -0.37 17.48 -15.77
C THR A 180 0.98 17.25 -15.12
N GLY A 181 1.97 16.87 -15.93
CA GLY A 181 3.37 16.73 -15.53
C GLY A 181 4.26 17.75 -16.22
N TYR A 182 5.29 18.20 -15.52
CA TYR A 182 6.34 19.06 -16.07
C TYR A 182 7.68 18.32 -16.01
N HIS A 183 8.47 18.36 -17.09
CA HIS A 183 9.77 17.71 -17.15
C HIS A 183 10.72 18.46 -18.09
N PRO A 184 12.05 18.45 -17.86
CA PRO A 184 13.02 19.02 -18.81
C PRO A 184 12.98 18.37 -20.20
N HIS A 185 12.59 17.09 -20.24
CA HIS A 185 12.50 16.29 -21.47
C HIS A 185 11.19 15.48 -21.48
N PRO A 186 10.03 16.09 -21.80
CA PRO A 186 8.73 15.39 -21.77
C PRO A 186 8.70 14.14 -22.67
N ASP A 187 9.31 14.23 -23.85
CA ASP A 187 9.37 13.15 -24.83
C ASP A 187 10.03 11.87 -24.30
N THR A 188 10.92 11.98 -23.30
CA THR A 188 11.55 10.81 -22.69
C THR A 188 10.65 10.09 -21.70
N GLU A 189 9.64 10.78 -21.16
CA GLU A 189 8.75 10.24 -20.12
C GLU A 189 7.51 9.58 -20.71
N HIS A 190 6.97 10.06 -21.84
CA HIS A 190 5.83 9.43 -22.52
C HIS A 190 5.96 7.90 -22.71
N PRO A 191 7.05 7.35 -23.28
CA PRO A 191 7.17 5.90 -23.43
C PRO A 191 7.29 5.17 -22.09
N ARG A 192 7.83 5.83 -21.05
CA ARG A 192 7.98 5.24 -19.71
C ARG A 192 6.63 5.18 -18.98
N LEU A 193 5.82 6.23 -19.09
CA LEU A 193 4.44 6.26 -18.62
C LEU A 193 3.59 5.20 -19.32
N ALA A 194 3.69 5.12 -20.65
CA ALA A 194 2.97 4.11 -21.43
C ALA A 194 3.36 2.68 -21.04
N ALA A 195 4.63 2.43 -20.68
CA ALA A 195 5.07 1.13 -20.18
C ALA A 195 4.39 0.72 -18.85
N LEU A 196 3.94 1.70 -18.06
CA LEU A 196 3.18 1.53 -16.82
C LEU A 196 1.66 1.59 -17.03
N GLY A 197 1.20 1.67 -18.28
CA GLY A 197 -0.22 1.79 -18.62
C GLY A 197 -0.82 3.17 -18.32
N ALA A 198 0.03 4.19 -18.17
CA ALA A 198 -0.36 5.55 -17.83
C ALA A 198 -0.26 6.46 -19.06
N ASP A 199 -1.17 7.43 -19.14
CA ASP A 199 -1.07 8.58 -20.04
C ASP A 199 -1.23 9.85 -19.21
N LEU A 200 -0.29 10.77 -19.35
CA LEU A 200 -0.24 12.01 -18.60
C LEU A 200 0.13 13.13 -19.58
N GLU A 201 -0.63 14.21 -19.56
CA GLU A 201 -0.28 15.40 -20.32
C GLU A 201 1.02 16.00 -19.75
N LEU A 202 2.03 16.13 -20.61
CA LEU A 202 3.34 16.62 -20.22
C LEU A 202 3.67 17.95 -20.89
N HIS A 203 4.32 18.82 -20.12
CA HIS A 203 4.85 20.10 -20.58
C HIS A 203 6.34 20.25 -20.24
N PRO A 204 7.10 21.07 -21.00
CA PRO A 204 8.45 21.45 -20.59
C PRO A 204 8.46 22.17 -19.23
N GLY A 205 9.42 21.82 -18.38
CA GLY A 205 9.69 22.49 -17.11
C GLY A 205 11.11 22.22 -16.63
N ASP A 206 11.59 22.96 -15.62
CA ASP A 206 12.98 22.87 -15.16
C ASP A 206 13.25 21.62 -14.31
N THR A 207 12.20 21.07 -13.68
CA THR A 207 12.27 19.88 -12.82
C THR A 207 11.02 19.00 -13.00
N PRO A 208 11.09 17.69 -12.70
CA PRO A 208 9.90 16.85 -12.59
C PRO A 208 8.92 17.41 -11.54
N GLU A 209 7.70 17.76 -11.95
CA GLU A 209 6.65 18.29 -11.06
C GLU A 209 5.27 17.82 -11.55
N LEU A 210 4.39 17.42 -10.63
CA LEU A 210 2.98 17.15 -10.91
C LEU A 210 2.14 18.38 -10.57
N SER A 211 1.11 18.65 -11.34
CA SER A 211 0.13 19.68 -11.04
C SER A 211 -1.27 19.11 -11.25
N ALA A 212 -2.13 19.24 -10.24
CA ALA A 212 -3.55 18.93 -10.34
C ALA A 212 -4.37 20.20 -10.16
N VAL A 213 -5.38 20.41 -11.01
CA VAL A 213 -6.35 21.49 -10.84
C VAL A 213 -7.68 20.87 -10.46
N LEU A 214 -8.18 21.23 -9.28
CA LEU A 214 -9.48 20.81 -8.76
C LEU A 214 -10.47 21.97 -8.88
N ILE A 215 -11.72 21.70 -9.23
CA ILE A 215 -12.79 22.70 -9.17
C ILE A 215 -13.52 22.53 -7.83
N THR A 216 -13.43 23.54 -6.96
CA THR A 216 -14.13 23.57 -5.69
C THR A 216 -15.25 24.61 -5.71
N ASP A 217 -16.06 24.61 -4.65
CA ASP A 217 -17.10 25.61 -4.40
C ASP A 217 -16.55 27.05 -4.22
N THR A 218 -15.28 27.17 -3.85
CA THR A 218 -14.56 28.45 -3.67
C THR A 218 -13.74 28.85 -4.88
N GLY A 219 -13.69 28.01 -5.92
CA GLY A 219 -13.00 28.25 -7.19
C GLY A 219 -11.93 27.20 -7.51
N PRO A 220 -11.14 27.40 -8.56
CA PRO A 220 -10.08 26.47 -8.92
C PRO A 220 -8.98 26.42 -7.84
N LEU A 221 -8.61 25.22 -7.41
CA LEU A 221 -7.51 24.94 -6.50
C LEU A 221 -6.41 24.18 -7.26
N THR A 222 -5.21 24.75 -7.31
CA THR A 222 -4.04 24.07 -7.88
C THR A 222 -3.22 23.41 -6.78
N LEU A 223 -3.02 22.10 -6.91
CA LEU A 223 -2.09 21.30 -6.11
C LEU A 223 -0.83 21.06 -6.92
N ARG A 224 0.33 21.28 -6.29
CA ARG A 224 1.67 21.03 -6.84
C ARG A 224 2.49 20.32 -5.80
#